data_AF-A0A429RZH8-F1
#
_entry.id   AF-A0A429RZH8-F1
#
_cell.length_a   1.000
_cell.length_b   1.000
_cell.length_c   1.000
_cell.angle_alpha   90.00
_cell.angle_beta   90.00
_cell.angle_gamma   90.00
#
_symmetry.space_group_name_H-M   'P 1'
#
loop_
_entity.id
_entity.type
_entity.pdbx_description
1 polymer ?
#
loop_
_entity_poly.entity_id
_entity_poly.type
_entity_poly.pdbx_seq_one_letter_code
_entity_poly.pdbx_strand_id
1 'polypeptide(L)' 'MAAVLADGGRRLSLHLADQDDRLLILALSHRPDPDPPDDDALNELAALTGTVSCGTDAAADGRRAWVLLDTTTPRARTRA' A
#
# COMPACT_ATOMS: atom_id res chain seq x y z
N MET A 1 -0.09 0.24 -4.52
CA MET A 1 -1.47 0.16 -3.96
C MET A 1 -2.45 -0.56 -4.90
N ALA A 2 -2.09 -0.83 -6.16
CA ALA A 2 -2.95 -1.49 -7.14
C ALA A 2 -3.50 -2.85 -6.68
N ALA A 3 -2.74 -3.66 -5.94
CA ALA A 3 -3.22 -4.93 -5.37
C ALA A 3 -4.54 -4.81 -4.61
N VAL A 4 -4.68 -3.78 -3.76
CA VAL A 4 -5.89 -3.57 -2.94
C VAL A 4 -7.08 -3.14 -3.80
N LEU A 5 -6.82 -2.47 -4.93
CA LEU A 5 -7.85 -2.12 -5.91
C LEU A 5 -8.23 -3.33 -6.80
N ALA A 6 -7.27 -4.20 -7.11
CA ALA A 6 -7.47 -5.39 -7.93
C ALA A 6 -8.31 -6.47 -7.23
N ASP A 7 -8.40 -6.42 -5.89
CA ASP A 7 -9.27 -7.30 -5.11
C ASP A 7 -10.77 -7.15 -5.46
N GLY A 8 -11.21 -6.17 -6.25
CA GLY A 8 -12.60 -6.05 -6.71
C GLY A 8 -13.63 -5.79 -5.59
N GLY A 9 -13.14 -5.47 -4.38
CA GLY A 9 -13.96 -5.04 -3.26
C GLY A 9 -14.59 -3.66 -3.52
N ARG A 10 -15.78 -3.42 -2.97
CA ARG A 10 -16.49 -2.13 -3.12
C ARG A 10 -16.10 -1.08 -2.07
N ARG A 11 -15.32 -1.49 -1.07
CA ARG A 11 -14.95 -0.66 0.08
C ARG A 11 -13.46 -0.78 0.36
N LEU A 12 -12.83 0.38 0.48
CA LEU A 12 -11.43 0.55 0.82
C LEU A 12 -11.33 1.40 2.09
N SER A 13 -10.43 1.03 2.99
CA SER A 13 -10.01 1.87 4.11
C SER A 13 -8.54 2.22 3.98
N LEU A 14 -8.21 3.49 4.14
CA LEU A 14 -6.84 4.00 4.12
C LEU A 14 -6.45 4.46 5.52
N HIS A 15 -5.32 3.97 6.02
CA HIS A 15 -4.73 4.40 7.27
C HIS A 15 -3.38 5.05 6.97
N LEU A 16 -3.16 6.21 7.57
CA LEU A 16 -1.94 6.98 7.46
C LEU A 16 -1.38 7.16 8.86
N ALA A 17 -0.09 6.92 9.01
CA ALA A 17 0.65 7.23 10.24
C ALA A 17 1.99 7.82 9.85
N ASP A 18 2.39 8.89 10.51
CA ASP A 18 3.72 9.47 10.37
C ASP A 18 4.48 9.39 11.70
N GLN A 19 5.78 9.12 11.61
CA GLN A 19 6.69 9.11 12.75
C GLN A 19 8.15 9.13 12.26
N ASP A 20 9.02 9.91 12.90
CA ASP A 20 10.48 9.87 12.68
C ASP A 20 10.89 9.98 11.19
N ASP A 21 10.36 10.98 10.49
CA ASP A 21 10.56 11.19 9.04
C ASP A 21 10.14 9.98 8.17
N ARG A 22 9.20 9.19 8.67
CA ARG A 22 8.59 8.09 7.95
C ARG A 22 7.09 8.26 7.85
N LEU A 23 6.55 7.79 6.73
CA LEU A 23 5.12 7.74 6.48
C LEU A 23 4.73 6.29 6.18
N LEU A 24 3.86 5.72 7.00
CA LEU A 24 3.17 4.46 6.71
C LEU A 24 1.85 4.77 6.01
N ILE A 25 1.68 4.21 4.82
CA ILE A 25 0.41 4.18 4.10
C ILE A 25 -0.07 2.74 4.05
N LEU A 26 -1.22 2.46 4.64
CA LEU A 26 -1.84 1.15 4.63
C LEU A 26 -3.23 1.23 4.03
N ALA A 27 -3.50 0.38 3.03
CA ALA A 27 -4.81 0.24 2.42
C ALA A 27 -5.37 -1.16 2.68
N LEU A 28 -6.64 -1.21 3.09
CA LEU A 28 -7.39 -2.44 3.33
C LEU A 28 -8.55 -2.52 2.32
N SER A 29 -8.60 -3.63 1.57
CA SER A 29 -9.75 -4.04 0.76
C SER A 29 -10.67 -4.89 1.61
N HIS A 30 -11.91 -4.45 1.80
CA HIS A 30 -12.92 -5.18 2.59
C HIS A 30 -13.60 -6.25 1.74
N ARG A 31 -12.82 -7.22 1.24
CA ARG A 31 -13.32 -8.41 0.53
C ARG A 31 -12.93 -9.65 1.31
N PRO A 32 -13.89 -10.44 1.83
CA PRO A 32 -13.59 -11.76 2.37
C PRO A 32 -13.09 -12.67 1.25
N ASP A 33 -12.13 -13.54 1.58
CA ASP A 33 -11.50 -14.49 0.65
C ASP A 33 -10.98 -13.84 -0.65
N PRO A 34 -10.02 -12.89 -0.55
CA PRO A 34 -9.43 -12.28 -1.72
C PRO A 34 -8.58 -13.30 -2.49
N ASP A 35 -8.63 -13.24 -3.82
CA ASP A 35 -7.76 -14.02 -4.71
C ASP A 35 -6.28 -13.78 -4.35
N PRO A 36 -5.36 -14.74 -4.60
CA PRO A 36 -3.94 -14.59 -4.25
C PRO A 36 -3.35 -13.26 -4.74
N PRO A 37 -2.45 -12.63 -3.97
CA PRO A 37 -1.89 -11.34 -4.35
C PRO A 37 -1.10 -11.45 -5.66
N ASP A 38 -1.23 -10.43 -6.49
CA ASP A 38 -0.37 -10.22 -7.64
C ASP A 38 0.98 -9.65 -7.18
N ASP A 39 2.06 -10.36 -7.47
CA ASP A 39 3.43 -9.96 -7.11
C ASP A 39 3.83 -8.65 -7.80
N ASP A 40 3.23 -8.31 -8.94
CA ASP A 40 3.51 -7.07 -9.68
C ASP A 40 3.20 -5.83 -8.84
N ALA A 41 2.15 -5.87 -8.02
CA ALA A 41 1.79 -4.75 -7.17
C ALA A 41 2.77 -4.50 -6.01
N LEU A 42 3.44 -5.54 -5.52
CA LEU A 42 4.51 -5.40 -4.53
C LEU A 42 5.78 -4.86 -5.18
N ASN A 43 6.11 -5.33 -6.38
CA ASN A 43 7.23 -4.81 -7.17
C ASN A 43 7.07 -3.32 -7.47
N GLU A 44 5.86 -2.88 -7.83
CA GLU A 44 5.56 -1.45 -8.01
C GLU A 44 5.76 -0.63 -6.74
N LEU A 45 5.33 -1.13 -5.58
CA LEU A 45 5.52 -0.45 -4.30
C LEU A 45 7.00 -0.35 -3.91
N ALA A 46 7.75 -1.44 -4.11
CA ALA A 46 9.19 -1.49 -3.87
C ALA A 46 9.97 -0.52 -4.78
N ALA A 47 9.48 -0.30 -6.02
CA ALA A 47 10.09 0.61 -6.98
C ALA A 47 9.83 2.11 -6.70
N LEU A 48 8.90 2.45 -5.78
CA LEU A 48 8.65 3.84 -5.42
C LEU A 48 9.88 4.45 -4.73
N THR A 49 10.29 5.63 -5.19
CA THR A 49 11.35 6.40 -4.52
C THR A 49 10.97 6.68 -3.07
N GLY A 50 11.90 6.38 -2.15
CA GLY A 50 11.69 6.54 -0.72
C GLY A 50 11.06 5.32 -0.04
N THR A 51 10.71 4.24 -0.75
CA THR A 51 10.26 3.01 -0.09
C THR A 51 11.36 2.43 0.78
N VAL A 52 11.10 2.37 2.09
CA VAL A 52 11.92 1.68 3.09
C VAL A 52 11.54 0.21 3.15
N SER A 53 10.23 -0.07 3.10
CA SER A 53 9.68 -1.42 3.12
C SER A 53 8.24 -1.40 2.62
N CYS A 54 7.78 -2.51 2.06
CA CYS A 54 6.39 -2.68 1.66
C CYS A 54 5.98 -4.14 1.82
N GLY A 55 4.68 -4.38 1.86
CA GLY A 55 4.17 -5.74 1.99
C GLY A 55 2.67 -5.83 1.76
N THR A 56 2.21 -7.07 1.72
CA THR A 56 0.79 -7.42 1.77
C THR A 56 0.58 -8.46 2.87
N ASP A 57 -0.59 -8.42 3.50
CA ASP A 57 -1.04 -9.47 4.40
C ASP A 57 -2.53 -9.75 4.18
N ALA A 58 -2.92 -11.00 4.42
CA ALA A 58 -4.32 -11.39 4.49
C ALA A 58 -4.80 -11.18 5.93
N ALA A 59 -5.93 -10.50 6.06
CA ALA A 59 -6.64 -10.26 7.30
C ALA A 59 -8.06 -10.86 7.21
N ALA A 60 -8.71 -11.09 8.35
CA ALA A 60 -10.05 -11.67 8.38
C ALA A 60 -11.10 -10.78 7.67
N ASP A 61 -10.85 -9.47 7.59
CA ASP A 61 -11.68 -8.49 6.91
C ASP A 61 -11.30 -8.27 5.43
N GLY A 62 -10.21 -8.90 4.96
CA GLY A 62 -9.79 -8.89 3.56
C GLY A 62 -8.28 -8.73 3.40
N ARG A 63 -7.82 -7.97 2.41
CA ARG A 63 -6.38 -7.85 2.11
C ARG A 63 -5.86 -6.47 2.47
N ARG A 64 -4.70 -6.45 3.11
CA ARG A 64 -3.95 -5.23 3.40
C ARG A 64 -2.74 -5.16 2.48
N ALA A 65 -2.47 -3.97 1.95
CA ALA A 65 -1.17 -3.64 1.38
C ALA A 65 -0.66 -2.37 2.05
N TRP A 66 0.64 -2.33 2.28
CA TRP A 66 1.26 -1.22 2.96
C TRP A 66 2.60 -0.85 2.34
N VAL A 67 2.97 0.42 2.52
CA VAL A 67 4.28 0.93 2.17
C VAL A 67 4.74 1.87 3.27
N LEU A 68 5.98 1.69 3.72
CA LEU A 68 6.69 2.59 4.60
C LEU A 68 7.63 3.42 3.74
N LEU A 69 7.46 4.73 3.78
CA LEU A 69 8.22 5.70 3.01
C LEU A 69 9.12 6.51 3.93
N ASP A 70 10.33 6.80 3.47
CA ASP A 70 11.19 7.85 3.98
C ASP A 70 10.73 9.19 3.40
N THR A 71 10.42 10.16 4.26
CA THR A 71 9.91 11.48 3.85
C THR A 71 11.01 12.52 3.69
N THR A 72 12.26 12.20 4.05
CA THR A 72 13.41 13.08 3.82
C THR A 72 13.80 13.13 2.35
N THR A 73 13.45 12.08 1.60
CA THR A 73 13.61 12.04 0.14
C THR A 73 12.46 12.80 -0.53
N PRO A 74 12.71 13.93 -1.21
CA PRO A 74 11.63 14.68 -1.85
C PRO A 74 10.97 13.84 -2.93
N ARG A 75 9.68 13.55 -2.78
CA ARG A 75 8.89 12.96 -3.87
C ARG A 75 8.81 13.98 -5.00
N ALA A 76 9.26 13.60 -6.21
CA ALA A 76 9.09 14.42 -7.40
C ALA A 76 7.60 14.76 -7.55
N ARG A 77 7.26 16.03 -7.35
CA ARG A 77 5.87 16.51 -7.48
C ARG A 77 5.56 16.60 -8.97
N THR A 78 4.82 15.64 -9.50
CA THR A 78 4.18 15.80 -10.81
C THR A 78 3.09 16.86 -10.65
N ARG A 79 3.34 18.08 -11.15
CA ARG A 79 2.26 19.06 -11.33
C ARG A 79 1.33 18.53 -12.42
N ALA A 80 0.04 18.41 -12.10
CA ALA A 80 -1.02 18.29 -13.09
C ALA A 80 -1.21 19.61 -13.83
#